data_AF-A0A7V3UXV8-F1
#
_entry.id   AF-A0A7V3UXV8-F1
#
_cell.length_a   1.000
_cell.length_b   1.000
_cell.length_c   1.000
_cell.angle_alpha   90.00
_cell.angle_beta   90.00
_cell.angle_gamma   90.00
#
_symmetry.space_group_name_H-M   'P 1'
#
loop_
_entity.id
_entity.type
_entity.pdbx_description
1 polymer ?
#
loop_
_entity_poly.entity_id
_entity_poly.type
_entity_poly.pdbx_seq_one_letter_code
_entity_poly.pdbx_strand_id
1 'polypeptide(L)'
;MANLARLREFATFLIVVAVILFFHFRTLPKQPGEPTPSIFLSPSNIKALLVGMSSEALLVTGMTIVIVGGGFDISVGSVLALAGLVTVQTLKLGLPLPVGILCGLLTGA
;
A
#
# COMPACT_ATOMS: atom_id res chain seq x y z
N MET A 1 16.01 -17.74 21.66
CA MET A 1 15.06 -17.14 20.70
C MET A 1 15.40 -15.69 20.31
N ALA A 2 15.98 -14.86 21.18
CA ALA A 2 16.32 -13.45 20.86
C ALA A 2 17.26 -13.23 19.66
N ASN A 3 18.15 -14.19 19.34
CA ASN A 3 19.04 -14.06 18.16
C ASN A 3 18.33 -14.34 16.83
N LEU A 4 17.23 -15.11 16.82
CA LEU A 4 16.50 -15.42 15.59
C LEU A 4 15.58 -14.27 15.16
N ALA A 5 14.95 -13.57 16.12
CA ALA A 5 14.13 -12.39 15.84
C ALA A 5 14.97 -11.24 15.26
N ARG A 6 16.10 -10.92 15.90
CA ARG A 6 17.05 -9.92 15.39
C ARG A 6 17.62 -10.28 14.01
N LEU A 7 17.87 -11.57 13.77
CA LEU A 7 18.33 -12.04 12.47
C LEU A 7 17.25 -11.87 11.38
N ARG A 8 15.97 -12.10 11.70
CA ARG A 8 14.86 -11.89 10.77
C ARG A 8 14.65 -10.42 10.43
N GLU A 9 14.63 -9.55 11.44
CA GLU A 9 14.50 -8.10 11.25
C GLU A 9 15.64 -7.54 10.39
N PHE A 10 16.87 -7.96 10.70
CA PHE A 10 18.05 -7.59 9.92
C PHE A 10 18.00 -8.14 8.50
N ALA A 11 17.56 -9.39 8.31
CA ALA A 11 17.38 -9.97 6.99
C ALA A 11 16.32 -9.23 6.17
N THR A 12 15.17 -8.87 6.75
CA THR A 12 14.14 -8.09 6.06
C THR A 12 14.68 -6.74 5.62
N PHE A 13 15.42 -6.04 6.48
CA PHE A 13 16.07 -4.79 6.11
C PHE A 13 17.07 -4.96 4.95
N LEU A 14 17.95 -5.96 5.03
CA LEU A 14 18.91 -6.25 3.97
C LEU A 14 18.24 -6.62 2.65
N ILE A 15 17.15 -7.38 2.69
CA ILE A 15 16.36 -7.75 1.50
C ILE A 15 15.78 -6.49 0.86
N VAL A 16 15.18 -5.58 1.63
CA VAL A 16 14.64 -4.32 1.10
C VAL A 16 15.73 -3.49 0.44
N VAL A 17 16.89 -3.34 1.09
CA VAL A 17 18.04 -2.62 0.52
C VAL A 17 18.51 -3.30 -0.78
N ALA A 18 18.65 -4.62 -0.78
CA ALA A 18 19.07 -5.37 -1.96
C ALA A 18 18.08 -5.21 -3.13
N VAL A 19 16.77 -5.25 -2.86
CA VAL A 19 15.72 -5.04 -3.86
C VAL A 19 15.79 -3.62 -4.43
N ILE A 20 15.92 -2.60 -3.57
CA ILE A 20 16.05 -1.20 -3.99
C ILE A 20 17.27 -1.01 -4.87
N LEU A 21 18.44 -1.51 -4.44
CA LEU A 21 19.68 -1.41 -5.21
C LEU A 21 19.55 -2.14 -6.54
N PHE A 22 19.04 -3.38 -6.54
CA PHE A 22 18.85 -4.17 -7.74
C PHE A 22 17.98 -3.41 -8.76
N PHE A 23 16.78 -2.95 -8.36
CA PHE A 23 15.90 -2.24 -9.28
C PHE A 23 16.43 -0.85 -9.68
N HIS A 24 17.10 -0.13 -8.78
CA HIS A 24 17.76 1.13 -9.11
C HIS A 24 18.79 0.91 -10.23
N PHE A 25 19.74 -0.02 -10.07
CA PHE A 25 20.76 -0.31 -11.08
C PHE A 25 20.18 -0.83 -12.39
N ARG A 26 19.12 -1.65 -12.34
CA ARG A 26 18.48 -2.18 -13.56
C ARG A 26 17.71 -1.14 -14.36
N THR A 27 17.25 -0.07 -13.70
CA THR A 27 16.46 1.03 -14.29
C THR A 27 17.23 2.33 -14.46
N LEU A 28 18.57 2.28 -14.32
CA LEU A 28 19.42 3.39 -14.73
C LEU A 28 19.28 3.62 -16.24
N PRO A 29 19.37 4.88 -16.69
CA PRO A 29 19.38 5.22 -18.11
C PRO A 29 20.46 4.42 -18.84
N LYS A 30 20.10 3.70 -19.90
CA LYS A 30 21.06 2.90 -20.68
C LYS A 30 21.42 3.55 -22.01
N GLN A 31 20.66 4.57 -22.43
CA GLN A 31 20.84 5.25 -23.71
C GLN A 31 21.22 6.72 -23.50
N PRO A 32 22.16 7.26 -24.30
CA PRO A 32 22.49 8.68 -24.28
C PRO A 32 21.26 9.52 -24.69
N GLY A 33 20.74 10.36 -23.79
CA GLY A 33 19.57 11.22 -24.03
C GLY A 33 18.37 10.95 -23.12
N GLU A 34 18.36 9.86 -22.36
CA GLU A 34 17.36 9.64 -21.30
C GLU A 34 17.64 10.53 -20.08
N PRO A 35 16.60 11.06 -19.41
CA PRO A 35 16.75 11.90 -18.22
C PRO A 35 17.43 11.13 -17.07
N THR A 36 18.44 11.73 -16.45
CA THR A 36 19.03 11.28 -15.18
C THR A 36 18.17 11.82 -14.03
N PRO A 37 17.26 11.00 -13.47
CA PRO A 37 17.61 9.88 -12.58
C PRO A 37 16.90 8.55 -12.93
N SER A 38 17.28 7.45 -12.25
CA SER A 38 16.67 6.11 -12.45
C SER A 38 15.14 6.15 -12.40
N ILE A 39 14.47 5.39 -13.26
CA ILE A 39 12.99 5.32 -13.29
C ILE A 39 12.44 4.76 -11.96
N PHE A 40 13.15 3.82 -11.32
CA PHE A 40 12.73 3.22 -10.06
C PHE A 40 12.60 4.23 -8.90
N LEU A 41 13.58 5.14 -8.75
CA LEU A 41 13.54 6.20 -7.72
C LEU A 41 12.95 7.52 -8.25
N SER A 42 12.22 7.48 -9.36
CA SER A 42 11.57 8.69 -9.88
C SER A 42 10.43 9.15 -8.96
N PRO A 43 10.16 10.47 -8.86
CA PRO A 43 9.06 10.99 -8.05
C PRO A 43 7.70 10.40 -8.42
N SER A 44 7.45 10.12 -9.70
CA SER A 44 6.22 9.50 -10.17
C SER A 44 6.06 8.06 -9.67
N ASN A 45 7.13 7.26 -9.71
CA ASN A 45 7.12 5.89 -9.20
C ASN A 45 6.97 5.85 -7.68
N ILE A 46 7.69 6.71 -6.95
CA ILE A 46 7.54 6.84 -5.50
C ILE A 46 6.12 7.26 -5.15
N LYS A 47 5.54 8.23 -5.86
CA LYS A 47 4.15 8.65 -5.65
C LYS A 47 3.18 7.48 -5.89
N ALA A 48 3.35 6.73 -6.97
CA ALA A 48 2.49 5.58 -7.27
C ALA A 48 2.57 4.51 -6.16
N LEU A 49 3.77 4.23 -5.65
CA LEU A 49 3.99 3.33 -4.52
C LEU A 49 3.27 3.83 -3.26
N LEU A 50 3.47 5.10 -2.89
CA LEU A 50 2.84 5.71 -1.71
C LEU A 50 1.31 5.72 -1.80
N VAL A 51 0.76 6.00 -2.99
CA VAL A 51 -0.69 5.94 -3.23
C VAL A 51 -1.21 4.50 -3.07
N GLY A 52 -0.51 3.50 -3.61
CA GLY A 52 -0.87 2.09 -3.42
C GLY A 52 -0.86 1.67 -1.95
N MET A 53 0.19 2.06 -1.21
CA MET A 53 0.35 1.75 0.21
C MET A 53 -0.61 2.51 1.12
N SER A 54 -1.25 3.59 0.66
CA SER A 54 -2.14 4.40 1.50
C SER A 54 -3.30 3.60 2.09
N SER A 55 -3.89 2.68 1.32
CA SER A 55 -4.99 1.82 1.77
C SER A 55 -4.55 0.81 2.83
N GLU A 56 -3.38 0.19 2.65
CA GLU A 56 -2.79 -0.73 3.62
C GLU A 56 -2.41 0.01 4.92
N ALA A 57 -1.86 1.22 4.81
CA ALA A 57 -1.50 2.04 5.97
C ALA A 57 -2.74 2.38 6.82
N LEU A 58 -3.86 2.74 6.18
CA LEU A 58 -5.14 2.99 6.88
C LEU A 58 -5.65 1.73 7.57
N LEU A 59 -5.62 0.58 6.87
CA LEU A 59 -6.06 -0.71 7.41
C LEU A 59 -5.24 -1.13 8.63
N VAL A 60 -3.91 -1.11 8.53
CA VAL A 60 -3.01 -1.53 9.62
C VAL A 60 -3.16 -0.60 10.83
N THR A 61 -3.37 0.71 10.60
CA THR A 61 -3.64 1.67 11.69
C THR A 61 -4.91 1.30 12.45
N GLY A 62 -6.01 1.01 11.75
CA GLY A 62 -7.26 0.57 12.36
C GLY A 62 -7.11 -0.75 13.14
N MET A 63 -6.48 -1.77 12.52
CA MET A 63 -6.24 -3.05 13.18
C MET A 63 -5.37 -2.91 14.44
N THR A 64 -4.39 -1.99 14.43
CA THR A 64 -3.53 -1.75 15.60
C THR A 64 -4.34 -1.27 16.81
N ILE A 65 -5.29 -0.34 16.60
CA ILE A 65 -6.16 0.17 17.67
C ILE A 65 -6.96 -0.98 18.31
N VAL A 66 -7.52 -1.88 17.48
CA VAL A 66 -8.32 -3.01 17.97
C VAL A 66 -7.47 -4.04 18.72
N ILE A 67 -6.28 -4.36 18.20
CA ILE A 67 -5.35 -5.30 18.84
C ILE A 67 -4.88 -4.78 20.20
N VAL A 68 -4.51 -3.49 20.29
CA VAL A 68 -4.12 -2.87 21.57
C VAL A 68 -5.28 -2.88 22.56
N GLY A 69 -6.52 -2.76 22.09
CA GLY A 69 -7.73 -2.91 22.90
C GLY A 69 -8.04 -4.35 23.34
N GLY A 70 -7.23 -5.34 22.95
CA GLY A 70 -7.44 -6.76 23.28
C GLY A 70 -8.34 -7.51 22.30
N GLY A 71 -8.74 -6.89 21.19
CA GLY A 71 -9.52 -7.53 20.13
C GLY A 71 -8.64 -8.14 19.04
N PHE A 72 -8.99 -9.32 18.54
CA PHE A 72 -8.39 -9.88 17.32
C PHE A 72 -9.34 -9.63 16.16
N ASP A 73 -9.20 -8.49 15.49
CA ASP A 73 -10.17 -8.07 14.48
C ASP A 73 -9.64 -8.22 13.05
N ILE A 74 -10.12 -9.27 12.38
CA ILE A 74 -9.94 -9.53 10.95
C ILE A 74 -10.99 -8.77 10.10
N SER A 75 -12.08 -8.28 10.72
CA SER A 75 -13.21 -7.68 10.01
C SER A 75 -12.88 -6.34 9.35
N VAL A 76 -11.89 -5.60 9.85
CA VAL A 76 -11.40 -4.34 9.23
C VAL A 76 -11.00 -4.54 7.77
N GLY A 77 -10.38 -5.68 7.45
CA GLY A 77 -10.02 -6.05 6.08
C GLY A 77 -11.25 -6.36 5.21
N SER A 78 -12.25 -7.05 5.76
CA SER A 78 -13.49 -7.33 5.01
C SER A 78 -14.35 -6.08 4.75
N VAL A 79 -14.38 -5.14 5.69
CA VAL A 79 -15.10 -3.86 5.54
C VAL A 79 -14.42 -3.00 4.47
N LEU A 80 -13.08 -2.92 4.47
CA LEU A 80 -12.35 -2.22 3.42
C LEU A 80 -12.64 -2.81 2.03
N ALA A 81 -12.63 -4.14 1.92
CA ALA A 81 -12.94 -4.83 0.66
C ALA A 81 -14.37 -4.56 0.18
N LEU A 82 -15.36 -4.62 1.08
CA LEU A 82 -16.76 -4.33 0.78
C LEU A 82 -16.95 -2.88 0.33
N ALA A 83 -16.39 -1.91 1.07
CA ALA A 83 -16.47 -0.49 0.75
C ALA A 83 -15.85 -0.19 -0.63
N GLY A 84 -14.70 -0.80 -0.94
CA GLY A 84 -14.05 -0.70 -2.25
C GLY A 84 -14.92 -1.29 -3.37
N LEU A 85 -15.47 -2.48 -3.16
CA LEU A 85 -16.37 -3.14 -4.12
C LEU A 85 -17.62 -2.31 -4.39
N VAL A 86 -18.28 -1.81 -3.35
CA VAL A 86 -19.49 -0.99 -3.48
C VAL A 86 -19.19 0.33 -4.18
N THR A 87 -18.08 0.98 -3.85
CA THR A 87 -17.63 2.20 -4.55
C THR A 87 -17.46 1.93 -6.04
N VAL A 88 -16.69 0.90 -6.41
CA VAL A 88 -16.43 0.55 -7.81
C VAL A 88 -17.72 0.15 -8.53
N GLN A 89 -18.59 -0.62 -7.90
CA GLN A 89 -19.85 -1.05 -8.49
C GLN A 89 -20.78 0.14 -8.75
N THR A 90 -20.84 1.10 -7.82
CA THR A 90 -21.62 2.34 -7.96
C THR A 90 -21.12 3.16 -9.15
N LEU A 91 -19.80 3.30 -9.30
CA LEU A 91 -19.20 3.99 -10.45
C LEU A 91 -19.43 3.24 -11.77
N LYS A 92 -19.40 1.90 -11.77
CA LYS A 92 -19.72 1.08 -12.94
C LYS A 92 -21.16 1.24 -13.42
N LEU A 93 -22.08 1.61 -12.54
CA LEU A 93 -23.46 1.95 -12.89
C LEU A 93 -23.60 3.35 -13.50
N GLY A 94 -22.50 4.09 -13.71
CA GLY A 94 -22.50 5.43 -14.30
C GLY A 94 -22.85 6.54 -13.32
N LEU A 95 -22.95 6.24 -12.02
CA LEU A 95 -23.23 7.24 -10.99
C LEU A 95 -21.99 8.12 -10.73
N PRO A 96 -22.17 9.39 -10.35
CA PRO A 96 -21.06 10.33 -10.20
C PRO A 96 -20.18 10.00 -8.98
N LEU A 97 -18.91 10.42 -9.04
CA LEU A 97 -17.91 10.13 -8.01
C LEU A 97 -18.36 10.40 -6.57
N PRO A 98 -19.01 11.54 -6.24
CA PRO A 98 -19.48 11.79 -4.88
C PRO A 98 -20.46 10.73 -4.37
N VAL A 99 -21.31 10.20 -5.25
CA VAL A 99 -22.28 9.14 -4.90
C VAL A 99 -21.56 7.83 -4.63
N GLY A 100 -20.55 7.48 -5.45
CA GLY A 100 -19.70 6.31 -5.21
C GLY A 100 -19.01 6.36 -3.84
N ILE A 101 -18.45 7.52 -3.48
CA ILE A 101 -17.82 7.74 -2.18
C ILE A 101 -18.84 7.55 -1.04
N LEU A 102 -20.02 8.17 -1.15
CA LEU A 102 -21.07 8.06 -0.13
C LEU A 102 -21.53 6.61 0.05
N CYS A 103 -21.78 5.89 -1.04
CA CYS A 103 -22.20 4.49 -0.98
C CYS A 103 -21.13 3.60 -0.32
N GLY A 104 -19.85 3.80 -0.63
CA GLY A 104 -18.75 3.09 0.03
C GLY A 104 -18.68 3.40 1.53
N LEU A 105 -18.79 4.67 1.93
CA LEU A 105 -18.76 5.08 3.34
C LEU A 105 -19.90 4.44 4.16
N LEU A 106 -21.10 4.34 3.57
CA LEU A 106 -22.27 3.75 4.22
C LEU A 106 -22.14 2.24 4.50
N THR A 107 -21.19 1.54 3.86
CA THR A 107 -20.97 0.10 4.08
C THR A 107 -20.15 -0.22 5.34
N GLY A 108 -19.47 0.78 5.90
CA GLY A 108 -18.71 0.64 7.14
C GLY A 108 -19.46 1.13 8.39
N ALA A 109 -20.70 1.59 8.23
CA ALA A 109 -21.59 2.01 9.31
C ALA A 109 -22.31 0.82 9.96
#